data_AF-A0A3B3DJE4-F1
#
_entry.id   AF-A0A3B3DJE4-F1
#
_cell.length_a   1.000
_cell.length_b   1.000
_cell.length_c   1.000
_cell.angle_alpha   90.00
_cell.angle_beta   90.00
_cell.angle_gamma   90.00
#
_symmetry.space_group_name_H-M   'P 1'
#
loop_
_entity.id
_entity.type
_entity.pdbx_description
1 polymer ?
#
loop_
_entity_poly.entity_id
_entity_poly.type
_entity_poly.pdbx_seq_one_letter_code
_entity_poly.pdbx_strand_id
1 'polypeptide(L)'
;MDTLYQVIVNRFRGKCLIINLCDAEEEMQKMTVLQLKEKMIEQYPEYRRDIETICINCYLIFGDVAMEDSEPLSEYGIQHLSVIDVMWRIRWDHARLGEGSCQAQWGAFPSF
;
A
#
# COMPACT_ATOMS: atom_id res chain seq x y z
N MET A 1 -0.04 9.94 27.72
CA MET A 1 0.48 8.59 27.45
C MET A 1 0.57 8.51 25.95
N ASP A 2 1.73 8.83 25.41
CA ASP A 2 1.90 9.06 23.97
C ASP A 2 1.95 7.70 23.28
N THR A 3 0.79 7.26 22.79
CA THR A 3 0.68 6.02 22.04
C THR A 3 0.86 6.38 20.57
N LEU A 4 2.09 6.29 20.09
CA LEU A 4 2.40 6.55 18.69
C LEU A 4 1.73 5.46 17.83
N TYR A 5 0.75 5.85 17.03
CA TYR A 5 0.12 4.97 16.06
C TYR A 5 1.10 4.67 14.93
N GLN A 6 1.25 3.39 14.61
CA GLN A 6 2.17 2.91 13.59
C GLN A 6 1.47 1.91 12.70
N VAL A 7 1.91 1.78 11.46
CA VAL A 7 1.51 0.71 10.54
C VAL A 7 2.74 0.09 9.90
N ILE A 8 2.61 -1.14 9.44
CA ILE A 8 3.69 -1.90 8.82
C ILE A 8 3.38 -2.01 7.33
N VAL A 9 4.20 -1.39 6.49
CA VAL A 9 4.11 -1.55 5.03
C VAL A 9 5.02 -2.70 4.62
N ASN A 10 4.41 -3.81 4.20
CA ASN A 10 5.08 -5.04 3.82
C ASN A 10 5.35 -5.10 2.31
N ARG A 11 6.28 -5.99 1.91
CA ARG A 11 6.70 -6.25 0.52
C ARG A 11 7.33 -5.05 -0.19
N PHE A 12 7.72 -4.01 0.55
CA PHE A 12 8.45 -2.87 0.02
C PHE A 12 9.89 -3.28 -0.32
N ARG A 13 10.20 -3.53 -1.60
CA ARG A 13 11.51 -4.03 -2.07
C ARG A 13 12.00 -5.28 -1.30
N GLY A 14 11.09 -6.14 -0.88
CA GLY A 14 11.39 -7.33 -0.07
C GLY A 14 11.67 -7.04 1.42
N LYS A 15 11.31 -5.85 1.90
CA LYS A 15 11.42 -5.43 3.30
C LYS A 15 10.06 -4.99 3.85
N CYS A 16 9.99 -4.88 5.17
CA CYS A 16 8.90 -4.20 5.88
C CYS A 16 9.37 -2.81 6.31
N LEU A 17 8.55 -1.79 6.10
CA LEU A 17 8.75 -0.43 6.62
C LEU A 17 7.75 -0.20 7.75
N ILE A 18 8.19 0.44 8.84
CA ILE A 18 7.32 0.84 9.94
C ILE A 18 7.08 2.33 9.78
N ILE A 19 5.81 2.71 9.58
CA ILE A 19 5.42 4.09 9.32
C ILE A 19 4.71 4.63 10.55
N ASN A 20 5.27 5.69 11.12
CA ASN A 20 4.65 6.46 12.20
C ASN A 20 3.49 7.30 11.63
N LEU A 21 2.29 7.15 12.19
CA LEU A 21 1.10 7.87 11.77
C LEU A 21 0.90 9.13 12.59
N CYS A 22 0.48 9.01 13.85
CA CYS A 22 0.11 10.13 14.71
C CYS A 22 0.05 9.69 16.18
N ASP A 23 -0.14 10.63 17.09
CA ASP A 23 -0.19 10.37 18.53
C ASP A 23 -1.62 10.32 19.08
N ALA A 24 -2.60 10.73 18.27
CA ALA A 24 -4.00 10.86 18.65
C ALA A 24 -4.92 9.97 17.81
N GLU A 25 -5.86 9.29 18.46
CA GLU A 25 -6.84 8.42 17.79
C GLU A 25 -7.74 9.18 16.81
N GLU A 26 -8.13 10.42 17.13
CA GLU A 26 -8.94 11.25 16.24
C GLU A 26 -8.22 11.59 14.92
N GLU A 27 -6.90 11.80 14.98
CA GLU A 27 -6.10 12.05 13.78
C GLU A 27 -5.97 10.78 12.96
N MET A 28 -5.77 9.64 13.62
CA MET A 28 -5.71 8.34 12.98
C MET A 28 -6.99 8.03 12.21
N GLN A 29 -8.17 8.33 12.79
CA GLN A 29 -9.45 8.09 12.14
C GLN A 29 -9.67 8.91 10.87
N LYS A 30 -9.09 10.11 10.80
CA LYS A 30 -9.25 11.03 9.65
C LYS A 30 -8.12 10.90 8.63
N MET A 31 -7.06 10.17 8.95
CA MET A 31 -5.88 10.07 8.12
C MET A 31 -6.20 9.27 6.85
N THR A 32 -5.91 9.85 5.70
CA THR A 32 -6.17 9.20 4.40
C THR A 32 -5.01 8.34 3.93
N VAL A 33 -5.30 7.47 2.97
CA VAL A 33 -4.28 6.64 2.31
C VAL A 33 -3.25 7.50 1.58
N LEU A 34 -3.66 8.65 1.02
CA LEU A 34 -2.72 9.62 0.44
C LEU A 34 -1.73 10.16 1.49
N GLN A 35 -2.21 10.54 2.66
CA GLN A 35 -1.36 11.05 3.74
C GLN A 35 -0.42 9.97 4.27
N LEU A 36 -0.83 8.70 4.27
CA LEU A 36 0.06 7.59 4.60
C LEU A 36 1.25 7.54 3.64
N LYS A 37 1.01 7.67 2.33
CA LYS A 37 2.07 7.70 1.31
C LYS A 37 3.03 8.87 1.51
N GLU A 38 2.50 10.04 1.87
CA GLU A 38 3.32 11.22 2.19
C GLU A 38 4.22 10.97 3.41
N LYS A 39 3.67 10.38 4.49
CA LYS A 39 4.46 10.03 5.68
C LYS A 39 5.55 9.00 5.41
N MET A 40 5.33 8.08 4.47
CA MET A 40 6.38 7.15 4.03
C MET A 40 7.57 7.92 3.43
N ILE A 41 7.31 8.94 2.61
CA ILE A 41 8.35 9.76 1.98
C ILE A 41 9.09 10.60 3.03
N GLU A 42 8.35 11.19 3.98
CA GLU A 42 8.91 12.00 5.05
C GLU A 42 9.83 11.18 5.97
N GLN A 43 9.43 9.95 6.32
CA GLN A 43 10.20 9.09 7.22
C GLN A 43 11.36 8.39 6.52
N TYR A 44 11.20 8.05 5.25
CA TYR A 44 12.21 7.35 4.46
C TYR A 44 12.55 8.14 3.18
N PRO A 45 13.18 9.32 3.32
CA PRO A 45 13.52 10.15 2.17
C PRO A 45 14.49 9.45 1.21
N GLU A 46 15.29 8.49 1.68
CA GLU A 46 16.15 7.65 0.84
C GLU A 46 15.37 6.77 -0.14
N TYR A 47 14.12 6.42 0.19
CA TYR A 47 13.22 5.62 -0.64
C TYR A 47 12.22 6.46 -1.42
N ARG A 48 12.31 7.79 -1.39
CA ARG A 48 11.35 8.71 -2.04
C ARG A 48 11.00 8.30 -3.47
N ARG A 49 12.00 8.02 -4.31
CA ARG A 49 11.77 7.61 -5.72
C ARG A 49 11.02 6.28 -5.84
N ASP A 50 11.34 5.33 -4.95
CA ASP A 50 10.67 4.03 -4.93
C ASP A 50 9.22 4.17 -4.45
N ILE A 51 8.99 4.99 -3.42
CA ILE A 51 7.66 5.30 -2.88
C ILE A 51 6.83 6.04 -3.93
N GLU A 52 7.36 7.07 -4.59
CA GLU A 52 6.70 7.77 -5.69
C GLU A 52 6.33 6.80 -6.83
N THR A 53 7.21 5.84 -7.15
CA THR A 53 6.93 4.80 -8.14
C THR A 53 5.77 3.90 -7.70
N ILE A 54 5.73 3.53 -6.42
CA ILE A 54 4.63 2.76 -5.80
C ILE A 54 3.33 3.54 -5.84
N CYS A 55 3.33 4.83 -5.53
CA CYS A 55 2.13 5.67 -5.57
C CYS A 55 1.47 5.69 -6.97
N ILE A 56 2.27 5.57 -8.04
CA ILE A 56 1.79 5.63 -9.43
C ILE A 56 1.45 4.24 -9.98
N ASN A 57 2.22 3.22 -9.60
CA ASN A 57 2.21 1.90 -10.23
C ASN A 57 1.79 0.76 -9.31
N CYS A 58 1.43 1.02 -8.06
CA CYS A 58 1.03 0.00 -7.11
C CYS A 58 -0.26 0.37 -6.38
N TYR A 59 -0.92 -0.65 -5.84
CA TYR A 59 -1.98 -0.52 -4.87
C TYR A 59 -1.43 -0.81 -3.47
N LEU A 60 -1.86 -0.01 -2.50
CA LEU A 60 -1.76 -0.39 -1.09
C LEU A 60 -2.97 -1.26 -0.78
N ILE A 61 -2.73 -2.46 -0.25
CA ILE A 61 -3.75 -3.45 0.00
C ILE A 61 -3.78 -3.77 1.49
N PHE A 62 -4.97 -3.73 2.08
CA PHE A 62 -5.22 -4.21 3.41
C PHE A 62 -6.16 -5.42 3.34
N GLY A 63 -5.68 -6.58 3.78
CA GLY A 63 -6.39 -7.85 3.58
C GLY A 63 -6.51 -8.19 2.09
N ASP A 64 -7.74 -8.14 1.58
CA ASP A 64 -8.12 -8.40 0.19
C ASP A 64 -8.58 -7.14 -0.56
N VAL A 65 -8.54 -5.97 0.08
CA VAL A 65 -9.07 -4.71 -0.45
C VAL A 65 -7.94 -3.76 -0.87
N ALA A 66 -7.98 -3.33 -2.13
CA ALA A 66 -7.14 -2.23 -2.60
C ALA A 66 -7.70 -0.89 -2.11
N MET A 67 -6.86 -0.13 -1.42
CA MET A 67 -7.26 1.14 -0.83
C MET A 67 -7.21 2.28 -1.82
N GLU A 68 -8.13 3.24 -1.67
CA GLU A 68 -8.23 4.44 -2.48
C GLU A 68 -7.63 5.65 -1.75
N ASP A 69 -6.94 6.51 -2.51
CA ASP A 69 -6.13 7.60 -1.96
C ASP A 69 -6.95 8.65 -1.19
N SER A 70 -8.21 8.86 -1.57
CA SER A 70 -9.13 9.79 -0.91
C SER A 70 -9.74 9.25 0.38
N GLU A 71 -9.75 7.94 0.57
CA GLU A 71 -10.46 7.30 1.67
C GLU A 71 -9.63 7.31 2.96
N PRO A 72 -10.29 7.39 4.13
CA PRO A 72 -9.64 7.24 5.42
C PRO A 72 -9.12 5.82 5.64
N LEU A 73 -8.03 5.68 6.38
CA LEU A 73 -7.52 4.36 6.81
C LEU A 73 -8.53 3.64 7.71
N SER A 74 -9.33 4.38 8.47
CA SER A 74 -10.33 3.85 9.39
C SER A 74 -11.49 3.12 8.70
N GLU A 75 -11.87 3.54 7.48
CA GLU A 75 -12.91 2.86 6.67
C GLU A 75 -12.51 1.42 6.31
N TYR A 76 -11.21 1.16 6.18
CA TYR A 76 -10.67 -0.18 5.95
C TYR A 76 -10.44 -0.97 7.24
N GLY A 77 -10.75 -0.40 8.41
CA GLY A 77 -10.54 -1.04 9.72
C GLY A 77 -9.06 -1.15 10.12
N ILE A 78 -8.18 -0.32 9.54
CA ILE A 78 -6.76 -0.26 9.88
C ILE A 78 -6.63 0.24 11.33
N GLN A 79 -5.75 -0.40 12.10
CA GLN A 79 -5.46 -0.11 13.50
C GLN A 79 -3.94 0.00 13.74
N HIS A 80 -3.54 0.29 14.98
CA HIS A 80 -2.14 0.25 15.39
C HIS A 80 -1.49 -1.11 15.04
N LEU A 81 -0.32 -1.06 14.41
CA LEU A 81 0.48 -2.18 13.90
C LEU A 81 -0.19 -3.03 12.82
N SER A 82 -1.23 -2.51 12.17
CA SER A 82 -1.81 -3.16 11.00
C SER A 82 -0.79 -3.28 9.86
N VAL A 83 -0.88 -4.40 9.14
CA VAL A 83 0.02 -4.72 8.02
C VAL A 83 -0.68 -4.38 6.71
N ILE A 84 -0.03 -3.53 5.92
CA ILE A 84 -0.47 -3.09 4.59
C ILE A 84 0.51 -3.65 3.57
N ASP A 85 0.02 -4.42 2.60
CA ASP A 85 0.84 -4.97 1.54
C ASP A 85 0.91 -4.01 0.33
N VAL A 86 2.08 -3.94 -0.30
CA VAL A 86 2.26 -3.27 -1.58
C VAL A 86 2.10 -4.27 -2.72
N MET A 87 1.17 -4.01 -3.64
CA MET A 87 0.91 -4.85 -4.81
C MET A 87 1.12 -4.07 -6.11
N TRP A 88 1.92 -4.62 -7.03
CA TRP A 88 2.16 -3.99 -8.33
C TRP A 88 0.89 -4.00 -9.20
N ARG A 89 0.54 -2.84 -9.75
CA ARG A 89 -0.45 -2.74 -10.82
C ARG A 89 0.20 -3.27 -12.09
N ILE A 90 -0.06 -4.53 -12.40
CA ILE A 90 0.29 -5.09 -13.69
C ILE A 90 -0.56 -4.39 -14.74
N ARG A 91 0.03 -3.44 -15.47
CA ARG A 91 -0.52 -3.02 -16.75
C ARG A 91 -0.28 -4.18 -17.69
N TRP A 92 -1.34 -4.94 -17.96
CA TRP A 92 -1.39 -5.85 -19.10
C TRP A 92 -1.30 -4.98 -20.36
N ASP A 93 -0.07 -4.63 -20.76
CA ASP A 93 0.17 -4.06 -22.06
C ASP A 93 0.09 -5.22 -23.07
N HIS A 94 -0.98 -5.23 -23.86
CA HIS A 94 -1.18 -6.21 -24.94
C HIS A 94 -0.08 -6.12 -26.04
N ALA A 95 0.89 -5.21 -25.95
CA ALA A 95 1.89 -5.00 -26.99
C ALA A 95 2.97 -6.10 -27.16
N ARG A 96 2.93 -7.21 -26.42
CA ARG A 96 3.90 -8.32 -26.61
C ARG A 96 3.33 -9.73 -26.48
N LEU A 97 2.09 -9.95 -26.88
CA LEU A 97 1.67 -11.31 -27.23
C LEU A 97 1.07 -11.26 -28.62
N GLY A 98 1.81 -11.86 -29.56
CA GLY A 98 1.26 -12.22 -30.86
C GLY A 98 -0.08 -12.93 -30.67
N GLU A 99 -1.01 -12.61 -31.55
CA GLU A 99 -2.35 -13.15 -31.60
C GLU A 99 -2.37 -14.64 -31.25
N GLY A 100 -3.11 -15.00 -30.19
CA GLY A 100 -3.23 -16.38 -29.76
C GLY A 100 -3.82 -16.51 -28.36
N SER A 101 -5.14 -16.36 -28.28
CA SER A 101 -6.06 -17.08 -27.38
C SER A 101 -5.49 -17.58 -26.04
N CYS A 102 -6.02 -17.07 -24.93
CA CYS A 102 -6.69 -17.90 -23.91
C CYS A 102 -7.26 -17.04 -22.78
N GLN A 103 -8.59 -16.98 -22.77
CA GLN A 103 -9.51 -17.14 -21.64
C GLN A 103 -8.96 -16.98 -20.20
N ALA A 104 -9.66 -16.15 -19.44
CA ALA A 104 -9.48 -15.90 -18.02
C ALA A 104 -9.23 -17.15 -17.17
N GLN A 105 -8.19 -17.10 -16.34
CA GLN A 105 -8.13 -17.81 -15.07
C GLN A 105 -7.53 -16.87 -14.02
N TRP A 106 -8.39 -16.23 -13.24
CA TRP A 106 -8.03 -15.66 -11.95
C TRP A 106 -7.80 -16.83 -11.00
N GLY A 107 -6.54 -17.14 -10.71
CA GLY A 107 -6.21 -18.22 -9.78
C GLY A 107 -4.80 -18.74 -9.90
N ALA A 108 -3.79 -17.90 -9.68
CA ALA A 108 -2.44 -18.34 -9.29
C ALA A 108 -1.56 -17.14 -8.95
N PHE A 109 -1.67 -16.62 -7.73
CA PHE A 109 -0.49 -16.01 -7.10
C PHE A 109 0.15 -17.09 -6.22
N PRO A 110 1.43 -17.45 -6.45
CA PRO A 110 2.12 -18.36 -5.56
C PRO A 110 2.42 -17.63 -4.26
N SER A 111 1.91 -18.17 -3.16
CA SER A 111 2.33 -17.82 -1.81
C SER A 111 3.82 -18.18 -1.68
N PHE A 112 4.68 -17.16 -1.63
CA PHE A 112 6.04 -17.28 -1.09
C PHE A 112 6.06 -16.65 0.30
#